data_AF-W2EY76-F1
#
_entry.id   AF-W2EY76-F1
#
_cell.length_a   1.000
_cell.length_b   1.000
_cell.length_c   1.000
_cell.angle_alpha   90.00
_cell.angle_beta   90.00
_cell.angle_gamma   90.00
#
_symmetry.space_group_name_H-M   'P 1'
#
loop_
_entity.id
_entity.type
_entity.pdbx_description
1 polymer ?
#
loop_
_entity_poly.entity_id
_entity_poly.type
_entity_poly.pdbx_seq_one_letter_code
_entity_poly.pdbx_strand_id
1 'polypeptide(L)'
;MSLYRDEGVVLRTQKLGEADRIITILTRRTGKVRGVAKGVRRTMSRFGARLEPFSHVDLQLHAGRTLDVITQVETLHPYGEAIVGDYPRYTAGSAMLETADRLTVGEKEPALRQFLLLVGGLRTLAEGGHEARLVLDAFFLRSLAVAGYAPALSECARCGAEAVRAFAIVAGGVVCGACRPPGAAVPAAETIALMIALLRGDWPAADASESRHRTECSGLVAAYLQWHLEHGIRSLRHVEREWPAGPVPGAWWLTREPGRPGGEPAGDAAGPASSDVAGDAAGSTAGDAWPAEWPVAEPGRPGHEAGDSEPGREPGPSGGDAWDPEWPGDEPAPSGDDASASGRPDREPGPPEDDATWGAQWGAERGAERGARAGEDAVRRGGEFAQDPHISRT
;
A
#
# COMPACT_ATOMS: atom_id res chain seq x y z
N MET A 1 -37.16 13.52 5.25
CA MET A 1 -35.97 12.90 4.61
C MET A 1 -35.02 14.02 4.28
N SER A 2 -33.78 13.97 4.79
CA SER A 2 -32.82 15.07 4.76
C SER A 2 -32.00 15.07 3.48
N LEU A 3 -31.86 16.25 2.90
CA LEU A 3 -30.85 16.55 1.89
C LEU A 3 -29.53 16.83 2.61
N TYR A 4 -28.41 16.31 2.08
CA TYR A 4 -27.09 16.59 2.62
C TYR A 4 -26.05 16.69 1.50
N ARG A 5 -24.92 17.33 1.79
CA ARG A 5 -23.79 17.51 0.87
C ARG A 5 -22.55 16.88 1.49
N ASP A 6 -21.77 16.17 0.68
CA ASP A 6 -20.52 15.55 1.10
C ASP A 6 -19.55 15.42 -0.07
N GLU A 7 -18.27 15.39 0.27
CA GLU A 7 -17.15 15.17 -0.64
C GLU A 7 -16.86 13.67 -0.70
N GLY A 8 -16.60 13.10 -1.88
CA GLY A 8 -16.43 11.66 -2.01
C GLY A 8 -15.67 11.18 -3.24
N VAL A 9 -15.07 10.01 -3.11
CA VAL A 9 -14.42 9.29 -4.21
C VAL A 9 -15.31 8.14 -4.67
N VAL A 10 -15.55 8.05 -5.98
CA VAL A 10 -16.30 6.95 -6.57
C VAL A 10 -15.45 5.69 -6.58
N LEU A 11 -15.87 4.66 -5.82
CA LEU A 11 -15.16 3.39 -5.71
C LEU A 11 -15.55 2.41 -6.80
N ARG A 12 -16.87 2.25 -7.03
CA ARG A 12 -17.40 1.32 -8.02
C ARG A 12 -18.81 1.68 -8.43
N THR A 13 -19.20 1.23 -9.62
CA THR A 13 -20.53 1.42 -10.17
C THR A 13 -21.18 0.06 -10.45
N GLN A 14 -22.50 -0.03 -10.30
CA GLN A 14 -23.32 -1.20 -10.66
C GLN A 14 -24.51 -0.75 -11.50
N LYS A 15 -24.88 -1.51 -12.52
CA LYS A 15 -26.07 -1.22 -13.34
C LYS A 15 -27.34 -1.36 -12.47
N LEU A 16 -28.28 -0.42 -12.62
CA LEU A 16 -29.61 -0.49 -12.03
C LEU A 16 -30.63 -0.22 -13.12
N GLY A 17 -31.33 -1.26 -13.56
CA GLY A 17 -32.21 -1.17 -14.72
C GLY A 17 -31.46 -0.68 -15.97
N GLU A 18 -32.19 0.01 -16.85
CA GLU A 18 -31.67 0.42 -18.15
C GLU A 18 -30.92 1.75 -18.12
N ALA A 19 -31.44 2.75 -17.40
CA ALA A 19 -30.93 4.11 -17.46
C ALA A 19 -30.06 4.49 -16.24
N ASP A 20 -30.10 3.72 -15.16
CA ASP A 20 -29.56 4.13 -13.85
C ASP A 20 -28.34 3.29 -13.45
N ARG A 21 -27.60 3.78 -12.44
CA ARG A 21 -26.56 3.02 -11.76
C ARG A 21 -26.64 3.23 -10.24
N ILE A 22 -26.22 2.21 -9.50
CA ILE A 22 -25.85 2.34 -8.09
C ILE A 22 -24.37 2.69 -8.05
N ILE A 23 -24.03 3.76 -7.35
CA ILE A 23 -22.67 4.25 -7.16
C ILE A 23 -22.29 3.99 -5.70
N THR A 24 -21.15 3.35 -5.48
CA THR A 24 -20.55 3.19 -4.15
C THR A 24 -19.45 4.22 -3.99
N ILE A 25 -19.53 5.02 -2.93
CA ILE A 25 -18.73 6.23 -2.74
C ILE A 25 -18.16 6.18 -1.34
N LEU A 26 -16.85 6.39 -1.20
CA LEU A 26 -16.25 6.71 0.09
C LEU A 26 -16.29 8.22 0.27
N THR A 27 -17.08 8.69 1.23
CA THR A 27 -17.24 10.11 1.52
C THR A 27 -16.40 10.54 2.71
N ARG A 28 -16.05 11.82 2.73
CA ARG A 28 -15.20 12.44 3.75
C ARG A 28 -15.85 12.39 5.13
N ARG A 29 -17.14 12.74 5.22
CA ARG A 29 -17.83 12.91 6.51
C ARG A 29 -18.71 11.72 6.84
N THR A 30 -19.47 11.22 5.87
CA THR A 30 -20.48 10.18 6.11
C THR A 30 -19.88 8.78 6.01
N GLY A 31 -18.66 8.63 5.51
CA GLY A 31 -18.06 7.32 5.28
C GLY A 31 -18.57 6.65 4.00
N LYS A 32 -18.71 5.33 4.00
CA LYS A 32 -19.14 4.62 2.79
C LYS A 32 -20.65 4.76 2.57
N VAL A 33 -21.03 5.27 1.40
CA VAL A 33 -22.42 5.50 1.00
C VAL A 33 -22.71 4.84 -0.35
N ARG A 34 -23.94 4.34 -0.50
CA ARG A 34 -24.46 3.83 -1.76
C ARG A 34 -25.60 4.72 -2.24
N GLY A 35 -25.45 5.26 -3.44
CA GLY A 35 -26.40 6.20 -4.03
C GLY A 35 -26.88 5.78 -5.41
N VAL A 36 -28.15 6.03 -5.73
CA VAL A 36 -28.71 5.86 -7.08
C VAL A 36 -28.49 7.13 -7.87
N ALA A 37 -27.83 6.99 -9.02
CA ALA A 37 -27.70 8.03 -10.03
C ALA A 37 -28.71 7.78 -11.16
N LYS A 38 -29.86 8.45 -11.08
CA LYS A 38 -30.96 8.29 -12.06
C LYS A 38 -30.59 8.89 -13.42
N GLY A 39 -30.82 8.14 -14.47
CA GLY A 39 -30.57 8.54 -15.86
C GLY A 39 -29.10 8.67 -16.22
N VAL A 40 -28.17 8.19 -15.39
CA VAL A 40 -26.72 8.37 -15.61
C VAL A 40 -26.23 7.75 -16.92
N ARG A 41 -26.91 6.71 -17.41
CA ARG A 41 -26.57 6.00 -18.65
C ARG A 41 -27.20 6.60 -19.91
N ARG A 42 -28.03 7.64 -19.79
CA ARG A 42 -28.61 8.32 -20.95
C ARG A 42 -27.52 9.16 -21.63
N THR A 43 -27.57 9.26 -22.96
CA THR A 43 -26.61 10.03 -23.76
C THR A 43 -26.47 11.48 -23.27
N MET A 44 -27.58 12.11 -22.89
CA MET A 44 -27.63 13.48 -22.34
C MET A 44 -27.75 13.48 -20.81
N SER A 45 -26.97 12.65 -20.13
CA SER A 45 -26.93 12.60 -18.66
C SER A 45 -26.24 13.84 -18.09
N ARG A 46 -26.90 14.50 -17.12
CA ARG A 46 -26.28 15.61 -16.36
C ARG A 46 -25.06 15.20 -15.54
N PHE A 47 -24.95 13.92 -15.21
CA PHE A 47 -23.85 13.39 -14.39
C PHE A 47 -22.61 13.07 -15.23
N GLY A 48 -22.78 12.71 -16.50
CA GLY A 48 -21.66 12.37 -17.40
C GLY A 48 -20.69 11.36 -16.79
N ALA A 49 -19.39 11.55 -17.05
CA ALA A 49 -18.32 10.72 -16.51
C ALA A 49 -17.97 11.00 -15.03
N ARG A 50 -18.60 12.02 -14.39
CA ARG A 50 -18.26 12.42 -13.01
C ARG A 50 -18.55 11.35 -11.97
N LEU A 51 -19.42 10.39 -12.29
CA LEU A 51 -19.77 9.26 -11.42
C LEU A 51 -19.10 7.95 -11.88
N GLU A 52 -18.03 8.03 -12.66
CA GLU A 52 -17.16 6.89 -12.96
C GLU A 52 -16.08 6.73 -11.88
N PRO A 53 -15.52 5.51 -11.70
CA PRO A 53 -14.43 5.27 -10.75
C PRO A 53 -13.28 6.28 -10.87
N PHE A 54 -12.54 6.47 -9.77
CA PHE A 54 -11.44 7.45 -9.62
C PHE A 54 -11.88 8.91 -9.54
N SER A 55 -13.14 9.23 -9.84
CA SER A 55 -13.64 10.61 -9.75
C SER A 55 -13.71 11.05 -8.29
N HIS A 56 -13.06 12.18 -7.98
CA HIS A 56 -13.20 12.89 -6.72
C HIS A 56 -14.20 14.04 -6.90
N VAL A 57 -15.33 13.95 -6.20
CA VAL A 57 -16.52 14.75 -6.46
C VAL A 57 -17.14 15.31 -5.18
N ASP A 58 -17.81 16.45 -5.34
CA ASP A 58 -18.74 16.97 -4.35
C ASP A 58 -20.16 16.59 -4.75
N LEU A 59 -20.92 16.07 -3.80
CA LEU A 59 -22.18 15.38 -4.03
C LEU A 59 -23.28 16.01 -3.19
N GLN A 60 -24.43 16.22 -3.82
CA GLN A 60 -25.66 16.45 -3.08
C GLN A 60 -26.51 15.17 -3.12
N LEU A 61 -26.86 14.68 -1.94
CA LEU A 61 -27.59 13.43 -1.74
C LEU A 61 -28.88 13.65 -0.96
N HIS A 62 -29.91 12.92 -1.35
CA HIS A 62 -31.12 12.77 -0.55
C HIS A 62 -31.07 11.43 0.18
N ALA A 63 -31.14 11.47 1.52
CA ALA A 63 -31.05 10.27 2.34
C ALA A 63 -32.25 9.33 2.09
N GLY A 64 -31.96 8.11 1.66
CA GLY A 64 -32.95 7.04 1.49
C GLY A 64 -32.89 6.01 2.61
N ARG A 65 -33.77 4.99 2.54
CA ARG A 65 -33.80 3.89 3.52
C ARG A 65 -32.65 2.90 3.33
N THR A 66 -32.28 2.63 2.08
CA THR A 66 -31.26 1.63 1.73
C THR A 66 -30.25 2.21 0.76
N LEU A 67 -30.73 2.98 -0.22
CA LEU A 67 -29.87 3.71 -1.15
C LEU A 67 -30.28 5.18 -1.09
N ASP A 68 -29.27 6.04 -1.01
CA ASP A 68 -29.48 7.46 -1.14
C ASP A 68 -29.72 7.82 -2.61
N VAL A 69 -30.24 9.01 -2.90
CA VAL A 69 -30.44 9.48 -4.27
C VAL A 69 -29.47 10.61 -4.55
N ILE A 70 -28.61 10.43 -5.55
CA ILE A 70 -27.66 11.47 -5.96
C ILE A 70 -28.43 12.49 -6.80
N THR A 71 -28.50 13.73 -6.31
CA THR A 71 -29.24 14.80 -6.97
C THR A 71 -28.34 15.73 -7.78
N GLN A 72 -27.14 16.03 -7.29
CA GLN A 72 -26.15 16.89 -7.97
C GLN A 72 -24.74 16.34 -7.73
N VAL A 73 -23.85 16.63 -8.68
CA VAL A 73 -22.44 16.19 -8.66
C VAL A 73 -21.60 17.29 -9.30
N GLU A 74 -20.57 17.72 -8.60
CA GLU A 74 -19.53 18.62 -9.12
C GLU A 74 -18.19 17.90 -9.04
N THR A 75 -17.38 17.98 -10.09
CA THR A 75 -16.02 17.41 -10.06
C THR A 75 -15.12 18.35 -9.29
N LEU A 76 -14.45 17.83 -8.26
CA LEU A 76 -13.40 18.55 -7.56
C LEU A 76 -12.07 18.30 -8.26
N HIS A 77 -11.73 17.03 -8.48
CA HIS A 77 -10.51 16.63 -9.18
C HIS A 77 -10.78 15.50 -10.19
N PRO A 78 -10.43 15.69 -11.48
CA PRO A 78 -10.69 14.72 -12.54
C PRO A 78 -9.54 13.71 -12.72
N TYR A 79 -9.20 12.90 -11.70
CA TYR A 79 -8.10 11.94 -11.80
C TYR A 79 -8.30 10.84 -12.86
N GLY A 80 -9.56 10.56 -13.21
CA GLY A 80 -9.94 9.41 -14.04
C GLY A 80 -9.26 9.37 -15.41
N GLU A 81 -9.10 10.51 -16.10
CA GLU A 81 -8.50 10.53 -17.43
C GLU A 81 -7.03 10.10 -17.39
N ALA A 82 -6.24 10.69 -16.49
CA ALA A 82 -4.82 10.38 -16.33
C ALA A 82 -4.57 8.94 -15.84
N ILE A 83 -5.48 8.39 -15.02
CA ILE A 83 -5.36 7.02 -14.50
C ILE A 83 -5.79 5.99 -15.54
N VAL A 84 -6.90 6.23 -16.25
CA VAL A 84 -7.45 5.26 -17.22
C VAL A 84 -6.61 5.20 -18.50
N GLY A 85 -5.92 6.29 -18.85
CA GLY A 85 -5.05 6.36 -20.03
C GLY A 85 -3.77 5.52 -19.94
N ASP A 86 -3.40 5.04 -18.75
CA ASP A 86 -2.17 4.26 -18.51
C ASP A 86 -2.50 2.96 -17.76
N TYR A 87 -2.05 1.82 -18.30
CA TYR A 87 -2.45 0.51 -17.77
C TYR A 87 -1.89 0.23 -16.35
N PRO A 88 -0.60 0.49 -16.04
CA PRO A 88 -0.09 0.40 -14.68
C PRO A 88 -0.87 1.28 -13.68
N ARG A 89 -1.19 2.53 -14.03
CA ARG A 89 -2.00 3.41 -13.17
C ARG A 89 -3.41 2.89 -13.01
N TYR A 90 -4.06 2.46 -14.09
CA TYR A 90 -5.42 1.92 -14.03
C TYR A 90 -5.54 0.72 -13.08
N THR A 91 -4.59 -0.21 -13.17
CA THR A 91 -4.59 -1.43 -12.34
C THR A 91 -4.26 -1.13 -10.88
N ALA A 92 -3.27 -0.25 -10.63
CA ALA A 92 -2.96 0.24 -9.28
C ALA A 92 -4.16 0.96 -8.66
N GLY A 93 -4.73 1.95 -9.35
CA GLY A 93 -5.88 2.70 -8.88
C GLY A 93 -7.07 1.80 -8.61
N SER A 94 -7.35 0.83 -9.48
CA SER A 94 -8.44 -0.14 -9.27
C SER A 94 -8.24 -0.93 -7.97
N ALA A 95 -7.00 -1.32 -7.67
CA ALA A 95 -6.67 -2.01 -6.43
C ALA A 95 -6.75 -1.11 -5.20
N MET A 96 -6.43 0.18 -5.34
CA MET A 96 -6.65 1.17 -4.27
C MET A 96 -8.14 1.34 -3.95
N LEU A 97 -9.00 1.49 -4.97
CA LEU A 97 -10.45 1.60 -4.78
C LEU A 97 -11.05 0.35 -4.14
N GLU A 98 -10.66 -0.85 -4.59
CA GLU A 98 -11.15 -2.10 -4.00
C GLU A 98 -10.68 -2.25 -2.55
N THR A 99 -9.42 -1.92 -2.25
CA THR A 99 -8.89 -1.94 -0.88
C THR A 99 -9.67 -1.00 0.04
N ALA A 100 -9.91 0.23 -0.41
CA ALA A 100 -10.70 1.21 0.35
C ALA A 100 -12.13 0.72 0.61
N ASP A 101 -12.80 0.12 -0.39
CA ASP A 101 -14.15 -0.47 -0.21
C ASP A 101 -14.11 -1.61 0.82
N ARG A 102 -13.07 -2.45 0.80
CA ARG A 102 -12.93 -3.62 1.69
C ARG A 102 -12.59 -3.24 3.13
N LEU A 103 -11.74 -2.25 3.34
CA LEU A 103 -11.34 -1.80 4.68
C LEU A 103 -12.39 -0.90 5.34
N THR A 104 -13.34 -0.35 4.59
CA THR A 104 -14.45 0.46 5.12
C THR A 104 -15.74 -0.37 5.16
N VAL A 105 -15.84 -1.32 6.10
CA VAL A 105 -16.96 -2.30 6.11
C VAL A 105 -18.30 -1.66 6.43
N GLY A 106 -18.36 -0.73 7.39
CA GLY A 106 -19.59 -0.05 7.81
C GLY A 106 -20.12 0.94 6.77
N GLU A 107 -21.41 0.84 6.44
CA GLU A 107 -22.10 1.90 5.71
C GLU A 107 -22.42 3.05 6.67
N LYS A 108 -22.26 4.29 6.20
CA LYS A 108 -22.52 5.52 6.97
C LYS A 108 -21.66 5.66 8.25
N GLU A 109 -20.49 5.00 8.28
CA GLU A 109 -19.50 5.13 9.35
C GLU A 109 -18.29 5.96 8.88
N PRO A 110 -17.99 7.10 9.52
CA PRO A 110 -16.91 7.98 9.09
C PRO A 110 -15.55 7.26 9.05
N ALA A 111 -14.87 7.32 7.90
CA ALA A 111 -13.56 6.72 7.69
C ALA A 111 -12.57 7.76 7.14
N LEU A 112 -12.52 8.94 7.78
CA LEU A 112 -11.80 10.12 7.28
C LEU A 112 -10.33 9.82 6.90
N ARG A 113 -9.59 9.08 7.74
CA ARG A 113 -8.19 8.73 7.44
C ARG A 113 -8.05 7.87 6.18
N GLN A 114 -8.95 6.92 5.96
CA GLN A 114 -8.96 6.12 4.73
C GLN A 114 -9.35 6.96 3.51
N PHE A 115 -10.32 7.87 3.68
CA PHE A 115 -10.71 8.80 2.63
C PHE A 115 -9.54 9.69 2.19
N LEU A 116 -8.85 10.34 3.13
CA LEU A 116 -7.72 11.21 2.84
C LEU A 116 -6.57 10.44 2.18
N LEU A 117 -6.25 9.24 2.68
CA LEU A 117 -5.25 8.37 2.06
C LEU A 117 -5.62 7.99 0.61
N LEU A 118 -6.89 7.73 0.34
CA LEU A 118 -7.34 7.39 -1.01
C LEU A 118 -7.24 8.59 -1.95
N VAL A 119 -7.67 9.78 -1.51
CA VAL A 119 -7.55 11.01 -2.31
C VAL A 119 -6.07 11.32 -2.62
N GLY A 120 -5.21 11.30 -1.59
CA GLY A 120 -3.77 11.53 -1.75
C GLY A 120 -3.14 10.50 -2.69
N GLY A 121 -3.42 9.22 -2.49
CA GLY A 121 -2.88 8.17 -3.35
C GLY A 121 -3.34 8.25 -4.80
N LEU A 122 -4.62 8.57 -5.06
CA LEU A 122 -5.13 8.75 -6.43
C LEU A 122 -4.53 10.00 -7.09
N ARG A 123 -4.30 11.07 -6.33
CA ARG A 123 -3.61 12.26 -6.80
C ARG A 123 -2.17 11.94 -7.21
N THR A 124 -1.38 11.33 -6.32
CA THR A 124 0.01 10.92 -6.61
C THR A 124 0.09 10.00 -7.83
N LEU A 125 -0.86 9.07 -7.94
CA LEU A 125 -0.94 8.15 -9.08
C LEU A 125 -1.26 8.87 -10.40
N ALA A 126 -2.18 9.86 -10.37
CA ALA A 126 -2.56 10.64 -11.54
C ALA A 126 -1.45 11.60 -12.00
N GLU A 127 -0.72 12.22 -11.05
CA GLU A 127 0.42 13.11 -11.31
C GLU A 127 1.56 12.35 -12.01
N GLY A 128 1.80 11.09 -11.63
CA GLY A 128 2.72 10.22 -12.34
C GLY A 128 4.20 10.52 -12.10
N GLY A 129 4.53 11.21 -11.01
CA GLY A 129 5.91 11.48 -10.60
C GLY A 129 6.65 10.23 -10.09
N HIS A 130 5.91 9.20 -9.67
CA HIS A 130 6.45 7.95 -9.15
C HIS A 130 5.92 6.74 -9.94
N GLU A 131 6.65 5.63 -9.90
CA GLU A 131 6.19 4.37 -10.48
C GLU A 131 4.86 3.94 -9.81
N ALA A 132 3.86 3.57 -10.61
CA ALA A 132 2.52 3.21 -10.12
C ALA A 132 2.53 2.11 -9.04
N ARG A 133 3.48 1.16 -9.13
CA ARG A 133 3.65 0.09 -8.14
C ARG A 133 4.09 0.62 -6.77
N LEU A 134 5.01 1.59 -6.73
CA LEU A 134 5.43 2.22 -5.48
C LEU A 134 4.27 2.96 -4.82
N VAL A 135 3.47 3.69 -5.61
CA VAL A 135 2.26 4.37 -5.13
C VAL A 135 1.26 3.38 -4.55
N LEU A 136 1.06 2.25 -5.22
CA LEU A 136 0.17 1.19 -4.75
C LEU A 136 0.64 0.58 -3.43
N ASP A 137 1.91 0.19 -3.34
CA ASP A 137 2.46 -0.45 -2.15
C ASP A 137 2.49 0.51 -0.95
N ALA A 138 2.80 1.80 -1.17
CA ALA A 138 2.65 2.84 -0.16
C ALA A 138 1.21 2.96 0.32
N PHE A 139 0.25 3.03 -0.60
CA PHE A 139 -1.16 3.09 -0.25
C PHE A 139 -1.60 1.87 0.57
N PHE A 140 -1.20 0.65 0.19
CA PHE A 140 -1.52 -0.56 0.95
C PHE A 140 -0.95 -0.55 2.36
N LEU A 141 0.35 -0.26 2.50
CA LEU A 141 1.01 -0.20 3.81
C LEU A 141 0.34 0.82 4.73
N ARG A 142 0.07 2.03 4.23
CA ARG A 142 -0.56 3.10 5.01
C ARG A 142 -2.04 2.82 5.29
N SER A 143 -2.78 2.26 4.34
CA SER A 143 -4.19 1.90 4.51
C SER A 143 -4.36 0.77 5.53
N LEU A 144 -3.51 -0.25 5.50
CA LEU A 144 -3.45 -1.28 6.55
C LEU A 144 -3.11 -0.69 7.92
N ALA A 145 -2.14 0.23 7.96
CA ALA A 145 -1.77 0.90 9.19
C ALA A 145 -2.92 1.70 9.81
N VAL A 146 -3.68 2.44 8.98
CA VAL A 146 -4.90 3.15 9.41
C VAL A 146 -5.99 2.20 9.88
N ALA A 147 -6.08 1.00 9.29
CA ALA A 147 -7.00 -0.05 9.70
C ALA A 147 -6.56 -0.82 10.97
N GLY A 148 -5.39 -0.49 11.55
CA GLY A 148 -4.88 -1.14 12.76
C GLY A 148 -4.01 -2.38 12.49
N TYR A 149 -3.69 -2.66 11.23
CA TYR A 149 -2.88 -3.81 10.79
C TYR A 149 -1.50 -3.36 10.29
N ALA A 150 -0.87 -2.39 10.95
CA ALA A 150 0.44 -1.92 10.54
C ALA A 150 1.47 -3.06 10.69
N PRO A 151 2.25 -3.42 9.64
CA PRO A 151 3.28 -4.43 9.81
C PRO A 151 4.40 -3.92 10.71
N ALA A 152 4.91 -4.79 11.58
CA ALA A 152 6.17 -4.54 12.25
C ALA A 152 7.31 -4.61 11.22
N LEU A 153 8.13 -3.57 11.12
CA LEU A 153 9.22 -3.48 10.13
C LEU A 153 10.59 -3.19 10.76
N SER A 154 10.65 -2.84 12.05
CA SER A 154 11.89 -2.42 12.72
C SER A 154 12.32 -3.37 13.84
N GLU A 155 11.36 -4.04 14.47
CA GLU A 155 11.59 -4.95 15.60
C GLU A 155 10.77 -6.21 15.40
N CYS A 156 11.21 -7.32 16.01
CA CYS A 156 10.52 -8.58 15.91
C CYS A 156 9.09 -8.47 16.44
N ALA A 157 8.11 -8.76 15.58
CA ALA A 157 6.68 -8.68 15.89
C ALA A 157 6.23 -9.55 17.08
N ARG A 158 7.03 -10.53 17.49
CA ARG A 158 6.72 -11.47 18.57
C ARG A 158 7.42 -11.16 19.89
N CYS A 159 8.69 -10.75 19.85
CA CYS A 159 9.50 -10.58 21.06
C CYS A 159 10.20 -9.23 21.20
N GLY A 160 10.06 -8.32 20.22
CA GLY A 160 10.67 -6.99 20.24
C GLY A 160 12.17 -6.93 19.95
N ALA A 161 12.82 -8.05 19.62
CA ALA A 161 14.25 -8.05 19.28
C ALA A 161 14.52 -7.32 17.95
N GLU A 162 15.55 -6.47 17.91
CA GLU A 162 15.95 -5.70 16.72
C GLU A 162 16.59 -6.57 15.63
N ALA A 163 17.22 -7.69 16.01
CA ALA A 163 17.88 -8.60 15.08
C ALA A 163 16.88 -9.43 14.27
N VAL A 164 16.20 -8.79 13.31
CA VAL A 164 15.21 -9.40 12.43
C VAL A 164 15.85 -9.98 11.17
N ARG A 165 15.36 -11.13 10.72
CA ARG A 165 15.91 -11.84 9.55
C ARG A 165 14.86 -12.39 8.59
N ALA A 166 13.59 -12.34 8.96
CA ALA A 166 12.52 -12.89 8.14
C ALA A 166 11.28 -12.02 8.24
N PHE A 167 10.38 -12.12 7.27
CA PHE A 167 9.06 -11.52 7.29
C PHE A 167 8.01 -12.64 7.38
N ALA A 168 7.27 -12.65 8.48
CA ALA A 168 6.24 -13.65 8.75
C ALA A 168 4.87 -12.95 8.80
N ILE A 169 4.06 -13.18 7.76
CA ILE A 169 2.74 -12.57 7.61
C ILE A 169 1.84 -12.85 8.82
N VAL A 170 1.78 -14.12 9.24
CA VAL A 170 0.98 -14.57 10.40
C VAL A 170 1.46 -13.93 11.70
N ALA A 171 2.75 -13.65 11.82
CA ALA A 171 3.33 -13.00 12.99
C ALA A 171 3.16 -11.47 12.97
N GLY A 172 2.63 -10.90 11.89
CA GLY A 172 2.38 -9.46 11.80
C GLY A 172 3.54 -8.62 11.26
N GLY A 173 4.62 -9.22 10.75
CA GLY A 173 5.72 -8.45 10.16
C GLY A 173 7.09 -9.13 10.26
N VAL A 174 8.15 -8.34 10.45
CA VAL A 174 9.50 -8.86 10.61
C VAL A 174 9.67 -9.65 11.91
N VAL A 175 10.48 -10.72 11.87
CA VAL A 175 10.76 -11.59 13.02
C VAL A 175 12.24 -11.96 13.11
N CYS A 176 12.71 -12.16 14.34
CA CYS A 176 14.06 -12.63 14.61
C CYS A 176 14.22 -14.13 14.29
N GLY A 177 15.46 -14.61 14.22
CA GLY A 177 15.75 -16.02 13.89
C GLY A 177 15.06 -17.02 14.83
N ALA A 178 14.96 -16.72 16.13
CA ALA A 178 14.32 -17.59 17.11
C ALA A 178 12.79 -17.61 17.00
N CYS A 179 12.18 -16.52 16.54
CA CYS A 179 10.73 -16.40 16.38
C CYS A 179 10.25 -16.77 14.97
N ARG A 180 11.17 -17.09 14.05
CA ARG A 180 10.86 -17.36 12.65
C ARG A 180 10.05 -18.66 12.51
N PRO A 181 8.80 -18.61 12.04
CA PRO A 181 8.05 -19.81 11.72
C PRO A 181 8.56 -20.44 10.40
N PRO A 182 8.39 -21.75 10.21
CA PRO A 182 8.61 -22.40 8.91
C PRO A 182 7.82 -21.70 7.80
N GLY A 183 8.42 -21.56 6.62
CA GLY A 183 7.80 -20.88 5.48
C GLY A 183 7.80 -19.35 5.54
N ALA A 184 8.34 -18.72 6.58
CA ALA A 184 8.53 -17.26 6.56
C ALA A 184 9.53 -16.84 5.48
N ALA A 185 9.19 -15.77 4.75
CA ALA A 185 10.03 -15.15 3.74
C ALA A 185 11.29 -14.56 4.37
N VAL A 186 12.39 -14.50 3.61
CA VAL A 186 13.66 -13.88 4.02
C VAL A 186 13.96 -12.77 3.02
N PRO A 187 13.31 -11.60 3.17
CA PRO A 187 13.54 -10.51 2.25
C PRO A 187 14.94 -9.92 2.38
N ALA A 188 15.38 -9.26 1.32
CA ALA A 188 16.55 -8.40 1.38
C ALA A 188 16.34 -7.24 2.39
N ALA A 189 17.42 -6.75 2.98
CA ALA A 189 17.33 -5.64 3.95
C ALA A 189 16.80 -4.36 3.28
N GLU A 190 17.19 -4.15 2.03
CA GLU A 190 16.75 -3.06 1.15
C GLU A 190 15.25 -3.11 0.87
N THR A 191 14.67 -4.31 0.79
CA THR A 191 13.22 -4.49 0.64
C THR A 191 12.48 -4.03 1.89
N ILE A 192 12.98 -4.37 3.09
CA ILE A 192 12.41 -3.86 4.35
C ILE A 192 12.61 -2.35 4.47
N ALA A 193 13.77 -1.82 4.08
CA ALA A 193 14.02 -0.39 4.04
C ALA A 193 13.04 0.34 3.10
N LEU A 194 12.77 -0.23 1.92
CA LEU A 194 11.76 0.28 0.99
C LEU A 194 10.36 0.27 1.62
N MET A 195 9.95 -0.82 2.27
CA MET A 195 8.66 -0.87 2.97
C MET A 195 8.55 0.22 4.05
N ILE A 196 9.63 0.48 4.78
CA ILE A 196 9.69 1.57 5.77
C ILE A 196 9.57 2.95 5.09
N ALA A 197 10.28 3.17 3.98
CA ALA A 197 10.24 4.41 3.22
C ALA A 197 8.82 4.68 2.68
N LEU A 198 8.19 3.69 2.05
CA LEU A 198 6.82 3.77 1.53
C LEU A 198 5.79 4.01 2.65
N LEU A 199 5.96 3.32 3.79
CA LEU A 199 5.12 3.52 4.97
C LEU A 199 5.26 4.93 5.53
N ARG A 200 6.41 5.60 5.40
CA ARG A 200 6.68 6.96 5.90
C ARG A 200 6.43 8.07 4.89
N GLY A 201 6.34 7.74 3.60
CA GLY A 201 6.29 8.73 2.52
C GLY A 201 7.62 9.34 2.12
N ASP A 202 8.71 8.59 2.33
CA ASP A 202 10.02 8.95 1.83
C ASP A 202 10.15 8.54 0.35
N TRP A 203 9.60 9.39 -0.53
CA TRP A 203 9.65 9.19 -1.98
C TRP A 203 11.07 9.17 -2.55
N PRO A 204 12.02 10.04 -2.15
CA PRO A 204 13.40 9.96 -2.62
C PRO A 204 14.04 8.59 -2.37
N ALA A 205 13.87 8.01 -1.18
CA ALA A 205 14.38 6.66 -0.90
C ALA A 205 13.63 5.58 -1.69
N ALA A 206 12.31 5.71 -1.86
CA ALA A 206 11.51 4.77 -2.63
C ALA A 206 11.88 4.77 -4.12
N ASP A 207 12.05 5.94 -4.72
CA ASP A 207 12.41 6.11 -6.13
C ASP A 207 13.85 5.70 -6.44
N ALA A 208 14.75 5.75 -5.45
CA ALA A 208 16.12 5.26 -5.56
C ALA A 208 16.23 3.72 -5.45
N SER A 209 15.17 3.03 -5.01
CA SER A 209 15.22 1.57 -4.80
C SER A 209 15.36 0.79 -6.10
N GLU A 210 16.06 -0.35 -6.08
CA GLU A 210 16.22 -1.19 -7.26
C GLU A 210 14.97 -2.02 -7.57
N SER A 211 14.72 -2.32 -8.86
CA SER A 211 13.54 -3.05 -9.33
C SER A 211 13.32 -4.40 -8.62
N ARG A 212 14.38 -5.13 -8.28
CA ARG A 212 14.29 -6.41 -7.54
C ARG A 212 13.66 -6.24 -6.16
N HIS A 213 13.98 -5.16 -5.45
CA HIS A 213 13.45 -4.86 -4.12
C HIS A 213 12.02 -4.34 -4.20
N ARG A 214 11.67 -3.59 -5.27
CA ARG A 214 10.29 -3.16 -5.54
C ARG A 214 9.37 -4.35 -5.78
N THR A 215 9.83 -5.32 -6.58
CA THR A 215 9.09 -6.56 -6.86
C THR A 215 8.90 -7.39 -5.60
N GLU A 216 9.96 -7.62 -4.81
CA GLU A 216 9.88 -8.38 -3.56
C GLU A 216 8.96 -7.68 -2.55
N CYS A 217 9.07 -6.36 -2.41
CA CYS A 217 8.20 -5.51 -1.59
C CYS A 217 6.73 -5.70 -1.98
N SER A 218 6.39 -5.54 -3.26
CA SER A 218 5.00 -5.66 -3.73
C SER A 218 4.43 -7.06 -3.52
N GLY A 219 5.26 -8.09 -3.64
CA GLY A 219 4.90 -9.46 -3.28
C GLY A 219 4.51 -9.58 -1.80
N LEU A 220 5.36 -9.10 -0.90
CA LEU A 220 5.15 -9.16 0.56
C LEU A 220 3.96 -8.31 1.02
N VAL A 221 3.88 -7.06 0.58
CA VAL A 221 2.81 -6.12 0.93
C VAL A 221 1.46 -6.70 0.51
N ALA A 222 1.37 -7.22 -0.71
CA ALA A 222 0.13 -7.80 -1.20
C ALA A 222 -0.27 -9.11 -0.51
N ALA A 223 0.69 -9.96 -0.18
CA ALA A 223 0.41 -11.17 0.59
C ALA A 223 -0.06 -10.83 2.01
N TYR A 224 0.56 -9.82 2.63
CA TYR A 224 0.16 -9.31 3.94
C TYR A 224 -1.22 -8.65 3.92
N LEU A 225 -1.54 -7.86 2.89
CA LEU A 225 -2.86 -7.27 2.67
C LEU A 225 -3.94 -8.35 2.49
N GLN A 226 -3.68 -9.34 1.64
CA GLN A 226 -4.62 -10.45 1.42
C GLN A 226 -4.86 -11.28 2.68
N TRP A 227 -3.85 -11.48 3.51
CA TRP A 227 -4.00 -12.18 4.79
C TRP A 227 -4.96 -11.45 5.74
N HIS A 228 -4.90 -10.12 5.79
CA HIS A 228 -5.77 -9.33 6.67
C HIS A 228 -7.17 -9.10 6.08
N LEU A 229 -7.31 -9.18 4.76
CA LEU A 229 -8.58 -9.08 4.06
C LEU A 229 -9.21 -10.45 3.84
N GLU A 230 -10.21 -10.81 4.66
CA GLU A 230 -10.91 -12.11 4.63
C GLU A 230 -11.40 -12.56 3.23
N HIS A 231 -11.73 -11.61 2.36
CA HIS A 231 -12.28 -11.88 1.02
C HIS A 231 -11.29 -11.62 -0.12
N GLY A 232 -10.03 -11.28 0.19
CA GLY A 232 -9.00 -10.90 -0.77
C GLY A 232 -9.35 -9.68 -1.65
N ILE A 233 -8.44 -9.35 -2.56
CA ILE A 233 -8.60 -8.25 -3.53
C ILE A 233 -8.47 -8.83 -4.93
N ARG A 234 -9.55 -8.72 -5.72
CA ARG A 234 -9.61 -9.32 -7.06
C ARG A 234 -8.78 -8.55 -8.08
N SER A 235 -8.68 -7.24 -7.93
CA SER A 235 -7.91 -6.35 -8.81
C SER A 235 -6.40 -6.63 -8.78
N LEU A 236 -5.85 -7.25 -7.72
CA LEU A 236 -4.43 -7.60 -7.66
C LEU A 236 -3.97 -8.54 -8.78
N ARG A 237 -4.87 -9.35 -9.35
CA ARG A 237 -4.56 -10.23 -10.49
C ARG A 237 -4.28 -9.48 -11.78
N HIS A 238 -4.68 -8.21 -11.85
CA HIS A 238 -4.48 -7.34 -13.01
C HIS A 238 -3.28 -6.43 -12.83
N VAL A 239 -2.73 -6.32 -11.62
CA VAL A 239 -1.51 -5.56 -11.37
C VAL A 239 -0.35 -6.39 -11.90
N GLU A 240 0.40 -5.84 -12.85
CA GLU A 240 1.59 -6.48 -13.38
C GLU A 240 2.60 -6.70 -12.23
N ARG A 241 2.87 -7.97 -11.98
CA ARG A 241 3.89 -8.43 -11.04
C ARG A 241 4.83 -9.29 -11.84
N GLU A 242 5.99 -8.75 -12.16
CA GLU A 242 7.09 -9.58 -12.62
C GLU A 242 7.52 -10.43 -11.43
N TRP A 243 6.95 -11.61 -11.30
CA TRP A 243 7.30 -12.52 -10.23
C TRP A 243 8.75 -12.98 -10.46
N PRO A 244 9.69 -12.79 -9.50
CA PRO A 244 11.02 -13.36 -9.66
C PRO A 244 10.85 -14.87 -9.69
N ALA A 245 11.39 -15.53 -10.73
CA ALA A 245 11.24 -16.97 -10.92
C ALA A 245 11.70 -17.73 -9.66
N GLY A 246 10.75 -18.16 -8.84
CA GLY A 246 10.98 -18.88 -7.59
C GLY A 246 9.70 -18.95 -6.74
N PRO A 247 9.39 -20.08 -6.10
CA PRO A 247 8.24 -20.16 -5.20
C PRO A 247 8.48 -19.25 -3.99
N VAL A 248 7.48 -18.43 -3.62
CA VAL A 248 7.39 -17.92 -2.23
C VAL A 248 7.16 -19.14 -1.34
N PRO A 249 8.10 -19.48 -0.43
CA PRO A 249 7.84 -20.53 0.54
C PRO A 249 6.58 -20.15 1.33
N GLY A 250 5.61 -21.06 1.38
CA GLY A 250 4.38 -20.82 2.14
C GLY A 250 3.35 -19.89 1.49
N ALA A 251 3.29 -19.74 0.16
CA ALA A 251 2.14 -19.09 -0.49
C ALA A 251 1.43 -19.98 -1.53
N TRP A 252 1.48 -21.30 -1.33
CA TRP A 252 0.82 -22.29 -2.19
C TRP A 252 -0.71 -22.13 -2.29
N TRP A 253 -1.32 -21.33 -1.41
CA TRP A 253 -2.75 -20.96 -1.50
C TRP A 253 -3.04 -19.76 -2.41
N LEU A 254 -2.05 -18.93 -2.76
CA LEU A 254 -2.25 -17.80 -3.70
C LEU A 254 -2.45 -18.26 -5.14
N THR A 255 -1.92 -19.42 -5.51
CA THR A 255 -2.12 -20.05 -6.82
C THR A 255 -3.33 -20.98 -6.86
N ARG A 256 -4.09 -21.07 -5.75
CA ARG A 256 -5.25 -21.97 -5.66
C ARG A 256 -6.45 -21.30 -6.32
N GLU A 257 -6.78 -21.71 -7.55
CA GLU A 257 -8.05 -21.33 -8.18
C GLU A 257 -9.22 -21.80 -7.28
N PRO A 258 -10.17 -20.91 -6.92
CA PRO A 258 -11.30 -21.29 -6.10
C PRO A 258 -12.20 -22.26 -6.88
N GLY A 259 -12.20 -23.54 -6.48
CA GLY A 259 -13.11 -24.56 -7.02
C GLY A 259 -12.50 -25.90 -7.43
N ARG A 260 -11.17 -26.08 -7.36
CA ARG A 260 -10.53 -27.37 -7.69
C ARG A 260 -10.26 -28.20 -6.42
N PRO A 261 -10.83 -29.41 -6.27
CA PRO A 261 -10.50 -30.28 -5.13
C PRO A 261 -9.02 -30.65 -5.18
N GLY A 262 -8.36 -30.55 -4.01
CA GLY A 262 -6.91 -30.54 -3.88
C GLY A 262 -6.26 -31.90 -4.14
N GLY A 263 -5.17 -31.89 -4.90
CA GLY A 263 -4.11 -32.88 -4.77
C GLY A 263 -2.94 -32.22 -4.05
N GLU A 264 -2.44 -32.84 -2.98
CA GLU A 264 -1.17 -32.47 -2.36
C GLU A 264 -0.04 -32.52 -3.40
N PRO A 265 0.93 -31.60 -3.37
CA PRO A 265 2.11 -31.74 -4.21
C PRO A 265 2.89 -32.98 -3.74
N ALA A 266 3.13 -33.90 -4.68
CA ALA A 266 3.94 -35.09 -4.45
C ALA A 266 5.32 -34.68 -3.95
N GLY A 267 5.69 -35.16 -2.76
CA GLY A 267 7.03 -35.02 -2.22
C GLY A 267 8.06 -35.67 -3.13
N ASP A 268 9.21 -35.03 -3.24
CA ASP A 268 10.39 -35.52 -3.95
C ASP A 268 10.79 -36.90 -3.43
N ALA A 269 10.35 -37.93 -4.14
CA ALA A 269 10.83 -39.29 -3.96
C ALA A 269 12.09 -39.47 -4.80
N ALA A 270 13.24 -39.45 -4.12
CA ALA A 270 14.45 -40.07 -4.61
C ALA A 270 14.14 -41.55 -4.96
N GLY A 271 14.46 -41.95 -6.19
CA GLY A 271 14.34 -43.32 -6.69
C GLY A 271 15.39 -43.61 -7.77
N PRO A 272 15.81 -44.87 -7.93
CA PRO A 272 17.22 -45.23 -8.08
C PRO A 272 17.70 -45.36 -9.53
N ALA A 273 19.03 -45.42 -9.65
CA ALA A 273 19.78 -45.69 -10.87
C ALA A 273 19.40 -47.00 -11.59
N SER A 274 19.41 -46.97 -12.92
CA SER A 274 19.72 -48.13 -13.77
C SER A 274 20.17 -47.72 -15.18
N SER A 275 21.47 -47.98 -15.45
CA SER A 275 22.10 -48.60 -16.63
C SER A 275 21.68 -48.26 -18.07
N ASP A 276 22.71 -47.84 -18.83
CA ASP A 276 23.08 -48.15 -20.23
C ASP A 276 22.14 -47.68 -21.36
N VAL A 277 22.59 -46.97 -22.41
CA VAL A 277 23.50 -47.43 -23.48
C VAL A 277 24.30 -46.27 -24.12
N ALA A 278 25.50 -46.63 -24.58
CA ALA A 278 26.59 -45.87 -25.18
C ALA A 278 26.30 -45.06 -26.47
N GLY A 279 27.15 -44.05 -26.68
CA GLY A 279 27.41 -43.37 -27.96
C GLY A 279 28.63 -42.46 -27.83
N ASP A 280 29.75 -42.87 -28.41
CA ASP A 280 31.10 -42.31 -28.27
C ASP A 280 31.36 -40.95 -28.98
N ALA A 281 32.39 -40.29 -28.43
CA ALA A 281 33.40 -39.42 -29.05
C ALA A 281 33.08 -37.98 -29.48
N ALA A 282 33.63 -37.00 -28.75
CA ALA A 282 34.90 -36.31 -29.10
C ALA A 282 35.23 -35.24 -28.02
N GLY A 283 36.51 -35.09 -27.70
CA GLY A 283 36.97 -34.43 -26.47
C GLY A 283 37.22 -32.92 -26.54
N SER A 284 37.47 -32.33 -25.38
CA SER A 284 38.58 -31.40 -25.12
C SER A 284 38.58 -30.98 -23.63
N THR A 285 39.73 -30.50 -23.22
CA THR A 285 40.38 -30.52 -21.91
C THR A 285 40.16 -29.27 -21.03
N ALA A 286 40.56 -29.43 -19.76
CA ALA A 286 40.87 -28.41 -18.73
C ALA A 286 39.65 -27.85 -17.96
N GLY A 287 39.65 -27.73 -16.65
CA GLY A 287 40.70 -27.84 -15.63
C GLY A 287 40.33 -26.88 -14.49
N ASP A 288 40.22 -27.43 -13.27
CA ASP A 288 40.39 -26.79 -11.96
C ASP A 288 39.43 -25.65 -11.55
N ALA A 289 38.47 -25.90 -10.65
CA ALA A 289 38.62 -25.91 -9.19
C ALA A 289 38.93 -24.52 -8.59
N TRP A 290 37.91 -23.87 -8.00
CA TRP A 290 38.07 -22.78 -7.04
C TRP A 290 37.76 -23.30 -5.63
N PRO A 291 38.66 -23.13 -4.65
CA PRO A 291 38.42 -23.56 -3.28
C PRO A 291 37.69 -22.48 -2.46
N ALA A 292 36.95 -22.99 -1.48
CA ALA A 292 36.50 -22.28 -0.31
C ALA A 292 37.68 -21.76 0.51
N GLU A 293 37.56 -20.57 1.10
CA GLU A 293 37.69 -20.32 2.55
C GLU A 293 37.91 -18.83 2.90
N TRP A 294 37.20 -18.39 3.94
CA TRP A 294 37.19 -17.03 4.48
C TRP A 294 37.75 -17.10 5.91
N PRO A 295 38.77 -16.33 6.29
CA PRO A 295 39.15 -16.22 7.69
C PRO A 295 38.70 -14.91 8.34
N VAL A 296 38.56 -15.05 9.65
CA VAL A 296 37.92 -14.21 10.67
C VAL A 296 38.90 -13.19 11.30
N ALA A 297 38.32 -12.08 11.79
CA ALA A 297 38.73 -11.09 12.81
C ALA A 297 39.88 -11.50 13.78
N GLU A 298 40.90 -10.69 14.14
CA GLU A 298 41.01 -9.43 14.93
C GLU A 298 42.25 -9.60 15.89
N PRO A 299 42.65 -8.72 16.84
CA PRO A 299 43.03 -7.29 16.78
C PRO A 299 44.36 -6.94 17.55
N GLY A 300 44.92 -5.73 17.35
CA GLY A 300 45.42 -4.87 18.46
C GLY A 300 46.93 -4.60 18.73
N ARG A 301 47.32 -3.30 18.52
CA ARG A 301 48.21 -2.39 19.33
C ARG A 301 49.77 -2.50 19.27
N PRO A 302 50.56 -1.50 19.77
CA PRO A 302 50.60 -0.03 19.50
C PRO A 302 52.04 0.61 19.49
N GLY A 303 52.17 1.93 19.27
CA GLY A 303 53.35 2.78 19.63
C GLY A 303 53.41 4.11 18.83
N HIS A 304 53.15 5.31 19.39
CA HIS A 304 54.07 6.28 20.09
C HIS A 304 55.21 6.79 19.16
N GLU A 305 55.54 8.09 18.95
CA GLU A 305 55.51 9.38 19.67
C GLU A 305 55.59 10.56 18.63
N ALA A 306 54.83 11.67 18.75
CA ALA A 306 55.08 12.95 19.47
C ALA A 306 55.97 13.99 18.74
N GLY A 307 55.49 15.24 18.65
CA GLY A 307 56.25 16.43 18.22
C GLY A 307 55.37 17.65 17.86
N ASP A 308 55.22 18.56 18.82
CA ASP A 308 54.35 19.75 18.87
C ASP A 308 54.65 20.89 17.88
N SER A 309 53.62 21.68 17.49
CA SER A 309 53.59 23.16 17.57
C SER A 309 52.25 23.77 17.10
N GLU A 310 51.56 24.46 18.02
CA GLU A 310 50.42 25.39 17.83
C GLU A 310 50.93 26.85 17.66
N PRO A 311 50.10 27.92 17.49
CA PRO A 311 48.71 28.03 17.01
C PRO A 311 48.47 29.19 16.01
N GLY A 312 47.27 29.30 15.42
CA GLY A 312 46.76 30.61 14.95
C GLY A 312 45.66 30.65 13.88
N ARG A 313 44.53 31.27 14.28
CA ARG A 313 43.46 31.97 13.50
C ARG A 313 42.28 31.18 12.91
N GLU A 314 41.13 31.38 13.54
CA GLU A 314 39.80 31.41 12.93
C GLU A 314 39.66 32.60 11.94
N PRO A 315 38.76 32.48 10.94
CA PRO A 315 37.54 33.27 11.00
C PRO A 315 36.25 32.48 10.66
N GLY A 316 35.12 32.99 11.17
CA GLY A 316 33.79 32.40 11.18
C GLY A 316 33.02 32.29 9.85
N PRO A 317 31.71 31.95 9.91
CA PRO A 317 31.00 31.29 8.82
C PRO A 317 30.28 32.25 7.86
N SER A 318 30.45 32.03 6.56
CA SER A 318 29.49 32.39 5.50
C SER A 318 28.42 31.27 5.41
N GLY A 319 27.11 31.47 5.30
CA GLY A 319 26.33 32.59 4.76
C GLY A 319 25.83 32.24 3.35
N GLY A 320 24.53 31.90 3.21
CA GLY A 320 23.80 31.67 1.95
C GLY A 320 23.53 30.18 1.64
N ASP A 321 22.35 29.69 1.25
CA ASP A 321 21.15 30.34 0.75
C ASP A 321 19.90 29.47 1.04
N ALA A 322 18.95 30.03 1.80
CA ALA A 322 17.58 29.55 1.89
C ALA A 322 16.77 30.29 0.81
N TRP A 323 16.16 29.53 -0.10
CA TRP A 323 15.33 30.09 -1.16
C TRP A 323 13.89 30.28 -0.66
N ASP A 324 13.51 31.54 -0.45
CA ASP A 324 12.13 32.03 -0.39
C ASP A 324 11.56 32.19 -1.81
N PRO A 325 10.32 31.75 -2.10
CA PRO A 325 9.59 32.20 -3.28
C PRO A 325 8.59 33.31 -2.91
N GLU A 326 8.95 34.54 -3.25
CA GLU A 326 8.04 35.69 -3.34
C GLU A 326 6.98 35.45 -4.43
N TRP A 327 5.72 35.66 -4.06
CA TRP A 327 4.58 35.80 -4.97
C TRP A 327 4.65 37.15 -5.69
N PRO A 328 4.46 37.25 -7.02
CA PRO A 328 4.27 38.53 -7.67
C PRO A 328 2.86 39.06 -7.36
N GLY A 329 2.84 40.29 -6.86
CA GLY A 329 1.69 40.98 -6.31
C GLY A 329 0.66 41.49 -7.32
N ASP A 330 -0.42 41.96 -6.69
CA ASP A 330 -1.61 42.59 -7.22
C ASP A 330 -1.34 43.79 -8.15
N GLU A 331 -2.12 43.87 -9.23
CA GLU A 331 -2.52 45.15 -9.82
C GLU A 331 -4.06 45.17 -10.04
N PRO A 332 -4.69 46.36 -10.00
CA PRO A 332 -6.04 46.51 -9.46
C PRO A 332 -7.15 46.35 -10.50
N ALA A 333 -8.31 45.91 -10.01
CA ALA A 333 -9.56 45.85 -10.76
C ALA A 333 -10.10 47.26 -11.11
N PRO A 334 -10.73 47.46 -12.28
CA PRO A 334 -11.63 48.58 -12.49
C PRO A 334 -13.02 48.27 -11.90
N SER A 335 -13.52 49.26 -11.17
CA SER A 335 -14.85 49.41 -10.61
C SER A 335 -15.98 49.23 -11.65
N GLY A 336 -17.06 48.58 -11.24
CA GLY A 336 -18.33 48.57 -11.95
C GLY A 336 -19.33 47.65 -11.28
N ASP A 337 -20.26 48.25 -10.54
CA ASP A 337 -21.37 47.64 -9.82
C ASP A 337 -22.26 46.76 -10.72
N ASP A 338 -22.68 45.60 -10.21
CA ASP A 338 -24.12 45.31 -10.05
C ASP A 338 -24.36 44.04 -9.21
N ALA A 339 -25.29 44.19 -8.27
CA ALA A 339 -25.66 43.23 -7.25
C ALA A 339 -26.43 42.02 -7.79
N SER A 340 -26.24 40.84 -7.16
CA SER A 340 -27.34 39.98 -6.63
C SER A 340 -26.84 38.62 -6.11
N ALA A 341 -27.14 38.37 -4.83
CA ALA A 341 -27.57 37.09 -4.24
C ALA A 341 -26.65 35.84 -4.32
N SER A 342 -25.99 35.52 -3.21
CA SER A 342 -26.29 34.37 -2.33
C SER A 342 -25.08 34.08 -1.43
N GLY A 343 -25.32 34.06 -0.12
CA GLY A 343 -24.27 33.92 0.88
C GLY A 343 -23.54 32.58 0.76
N ARG A 344 -22.26 32.64 0.36
CA ARG A 344 -21.25 31.65 0.75
C ARG A 344 -21.09 31.75 2.26
N PRO A 345 -21.24 30.67 3.05
CA PRO A 345 -20.55 30.62 4.32
C PRO A 345 -19.06 30.46 4.04
N ASP A 346 -18.26 31.23 4.78
CA ASP A 346 -16.82 31.31 4.66
C ASP A 346 -16.16 29.92 4.70
N ARG A 347 -15.32 29.68 3.70
CA ARG A 347 -14.53 28.47 3.54
C ARG A 347 -13.31 28.63 4.42
N GLU A 348 -13.29 27.98 5.59
CA GLU A 348 -12.04 27.83 6.33
C GLU A 348 -11.04 27.05 5.46
N PRO A 349 -9.81 27.53 5.27
CA PRO A 349 -8.79 26.77 4.58
C PRO A 349 -8.47 25.52 5.40
N GLY A 350 -8.65 24.36 4.79
CA GLY A 350 -8.21 23.09 5.38
C GLY A 350 -6.70 23.06 5.58
N PRO A 351 -6.19 22.21 6.50
CA PRO A 351 -4.75 22.10 6.73
C PRO A 351 -4.01 21.66 5.46
N PRO A 352 -2.72 21.99 5.30
CA PRO A 352 -1.94 21.64 4.12
C PRO A 352 -1.88 20.11 3.98
N GLU A 353 -2.31 19.62 2.81
CA GLU A 353 -2.45 18.20 2.46
C GLU A 353 -1.16 17.64 1.85
N ASP A 354 0.00 17.87 2.48
CA ASP A 354 1.27 17.33 1.99
C ASP A 354 1.60 15.96 2.63
N ASP A 355 2.24 15.08 1.84
CA ASP A 355 2.67 13.74 2.32
C ASP A 355 3.64 13.83 3.52
N ALA A 356 4.32 14.98 3.67
CA ALA A 356 5.27 15.26 4.74
C ALA A 356 4.60 15.44 6.13
N THR A 357 3.44 16.10 6.20
CA THR A 357 2.68 16.25 7.46
C THR A 357 2.13 14.93 7.97
N TRP A 358 1.82 13.98 7.08
CA TRP A 358 1.40 12.63 7.47
C TRP A 358 2.51 11.86 8.21
N GLY A 359 3.76 11.94 7.71
CA GLY A 359 4.91 11.30 8.35
C GLY A 359 5.20 11.84 9.76
N ALA A 360 5.02 13.16 9.96
CA ALA A 360 5.22 13.83 11.24
C ALA A 360 4.11 13.51 12.26
N GLN A 361 2.84 13.50 11.84
CA GLN A 361 1.70 13.20 12.72
C GLN A 361 1.72 11.74 13.20
N TRP A 362 2.11 10.80 12.33
CA TRP A 362 2.14 9.37 12.63
C TRP A 362 3.34 8.94 13.51
N GLY A 363 4.45 9.68 13.49
CA GLY A 363 5.62 9.42 14.33
C GLY A 363 5.36 9.64 15.83
N ALA A 364 4.51 10.62 16.17
CA ALA A 364 4.25 11.03 17.55
C ALA A 364 3.28 10.09 18.31
N GLU A 365 2.30 9.49 17.63
CA GLU A 365 1.21 8.75 18.29
C GLU A 365 1.59 7.28 18.63
N ARG A 366 2.64 6.72 18.01
CA ARG A 366 2.91 5.28 18.08
C ARG A 366 3.87 4.84 19.20
N GLY A 367 4.25 5.67 20.16
CA GLY A 367 4.99 5.20 21.34
C GLY A 367 4.20 4.24 22.25
N ALA A 368 2.86 4.33 22.25
CA ALA A 368 2.05 3.84 23.37
C ALA A 368 1.17 2.60 23.10
N GLU A 369 0.84 2.25 21.85
CA GLU A 369 -0.27 1.31 21.58
C GLU A 369 0.13 -0.03 20.93
N ARG A 370 1.43 -0.26 20.65
CA ARG A 370 1.90 -1.29 19.69
C ARG A 370 1.79 -2.77 20.10
N GLY A 371 1.60 -3.12 21.37
CA GLY A 371 1.76 -4.51 21.81
C GLY A 371 0.48 -5.35 21.94
N ALA A 372 -0.67 -4.73 22.21
CA ALA A 372 -1.77 -5.46 22.86
C ALA A 372 -2.78 -6.10 21.89
N ARG A 373 -3.16 -5.42 20.80
CA ARG A 373 -4.32 -5.85 19.98
C ARG A 373 -3.98 -6.82 18.84
N ALA A 374 -2.78 -6.74 18.25
CA ALA A 374 -2.39 -7.62 17.15
C ALA A 374 -2.17 -9.09 17.61
N GLY A 375 -1.84 -9.31 18.89
CA GLY A 375 -1.68 -10.65 19.45
C GLY A 375 -3.01 -11.37 19.74
N GLU A 376 -4.06 -10.65 20.13
CA GLU A 376 -5.32 -11.26 20.58
C GLU A 376 -6.18 -11.78 19.41
N ASP A 377 -6.21 -11.09 18.26
CA ASP A 377 -6.97 -11.54 17.08
C ASP A 377 -6.25 -12.63 16.27
N ALA A 378 -4.92 -12.67 16.29
CA ALA A 378 -4.12 -13.73 15.67
C ALA A 378 -4.27 -15.07 16.42
N VAL A 379 -4.38 -15.04 17.76
CA VAL A 379 -4.65 -16.23 18.58
C VAL A 379 -6.06 -16.76 18.35
N ARG A 380 -7.04 -15.88 18.14
CA ARG A 380 -8.44 -16.28 17.91
C ARG A 380 -8.62 -17.01 16.57
N ARG A 381 -7.97 -16.54 15.50
CA ARG A 381 -8.02 -17.19 14.18
C ARG A 381 -7.08 -18.39 14.04
N GLY A 382 -6.03 -18.48 14.85
CA GLY A 382 -5.15 -19.67 14.93
C GLY A 382 -5.72 -20.83 15.76
N GLY A 383 -6.69 -20.57 16.64
CA GLY A 383 -7.26 -21.57 17.55
C GLY A 383 -8.38 -22.46 16.97
N GLU A 384 -9.04 -22.04 15.89
CA GLU A 384 -10.21 -22.75 15.33
C GLU A 384 -9.86 -23.93 14.39
N PHE A 385 -8.56 -24.21 14.15
CA PHE A 385 -8.11 -25.36 13.33
C PHE A 385 -7.49 -26.51 14.14
N ALA A 386 -7.48 -26.43 15.47
CA ALA A 386 -6.87 -27.45 16.33
C ALA A 386 -7.87 -27.98 17.37
N GLN A 387 -8.91 -28.69 16.92
CA GLN A 387 -9.71 -29.59 17.75
C GLN A 387 -10.67 -30.45 16.89
N ASP A 388 -10.17 -31.56 16.37
CA ASP A 388 -11.03 -32.73 16.11
C ASP A 388 -10.24 -34.03 16.36
N PRO A 389 -10.32 -34.63 17.56
CA PRO A 389 -9.63 -35.87 17.88
C PRO A 389 -10.59 -37.06 17.78
N HIS A 390 -10.90 -37.53 16.57
CA HIS A 390 -11.56 -38.83 16.41
C HIS A 390 -11.24 -39.52 15.08
N ILE A 391 -10.08 -40.18 14.98
CA ILE A 391 -9.96 -41.41 14.19
C ILE A 391 -9.19 -42.45 15.01
N SER A 392 -9.95 -43.40 15.55
CA SER A 392 -9.47 -44.65 16.10
C SER A 392 -9.61 -45.75 15.04
N ARG A 393 -8.56 -46.57 14.91
CA ARG A 393 -8.57 -47.99 14.52
C ARG A 393 -9.17 -48.36 13.15
N THR A 394 -8.30 -48.73 12.21
CA THR A 394 -8.00 -50.13 11.85
C THR A 394 -6.72 -50.19 11.03
#